data_AF-D8U5U3-F1
#
_entry.id   AF-D8U5U3-F1
#
_cell.length_a   1.000
_cell.length_b   1.000
_cell.length_c   1.000
_cell.angle_alpha   90.00
_cell.angle_beta   90.00
_cell.angle_gamma   90.00
#
_symmetry.space_group_name_H-M   'P 1'
#
loop_
_entity.id
_entity.type
_entity.pdbx_description
1 polymer ?
#
loop_
_entity_poly.entity_id
_entity_poly.type
_entity_poly.pdbx_seq_one_letter_code
_entity_poly.pdbx_strand_id
1 'polypeptide(L)'
;MEGVLNTAQTILTGYDVTLQRQIRSEERAWRAEDLAYRQHERELARQEQQFMLEERAFLATQIQQAHLDNARALWQRFVNRNRAEVQEKAEQLKALSALAALLAGFALVRYVEHRVRVLGTHAVHDPCADDNRRYPKCSFLEFQFVVDANYNRALLPLFALTTSITVGVEVAAVVLCSLMLASIMRIGKMYVNEQEEAEFMHRCQIFITQYRPPAPSRTFSAYWAHRCEKEWSTAFRLFSIGAPCFFINLALAGWIKFHQAPTPTAAGLVTCCMGIALLWNLYTHRKWGKYLLQDEAAEQVTHGCVRRRMFYQFPLPVAPDCTCIMGRLLVLPQPISGCL
;
A
#
# COMPACT_ATOMS: atom_id res chain seq x y z
N MET A 1 -100.57 -57.43 -38.74
CA MET A 1 -99.69 -57.05 -37.61
C MET A 1 -98.20 -57.20 -37.94
N GLU A 2 -97.78 -58.23 -38.68
CA GLU A 2 -96.37 -58.45 -39.03
C GLU A 2 -95.67 -57.29 -39.74
N GLY A 3 -96.36 -56.59 -40.66
CA GLY A 3 -95.78 -55.44 -41.37
C GLY A 3 -95.43 -54.24 -40.47
N VAL A 4 -96.18 -54.03 -39.37
CA VAL A 4 -95.93 -52.96 -38.39
C VAL A 4 -94.77 -53.33 -37.47
N LEU A 5 -94.61 -54.61 -37.17
CA LEU A 5 -93.49 -55.11 -36.37
C LEU A 5 -92.16 -54.98 -37.12
N ASN A 6 -92.16 -55.31 -38.42
CA ASN A 6 -90.98 -55.20 -39.28
C ASN A 6 -90.53 -53.74 -39.50
N THR A 7 -91.47 -52.79 -39.64
CA THR A 7 -91.12 -51.37 -39.75
C THR A 7 -90.59 -50.81 -38.44
N ALA A 8 -91.18 -51.16 -37.29
CA ALA A 8 -90.65 -50.78 -35.97
C ALA A 8 -89.24 -51.32 -35.73
N GLN A 9 -88.99 -52.58 -36.08
CA GLN A 9 -87.66 -53.19 -35.97
C GLN A 9 -86.64 -52.55 -36.91
N THR A 10 -87.05 -52.15 -38.12
CA THR A 10 -86.19 -51.40 -39.06
C THR A 10 -85.86 -50.01 -38.55
N ILE A 11 -86.80 -49.31 -37.90
CA ILE A 11 -86.57 -47.99 -37.32
C ILE A 11 -85.64 -48.08 -36.10
N LEU A 12 -85.83 -49.06 -35.21
CA LEU A 12 -84.95 -49.31 -34.06
C LEU A 12 -83.52 -49.65 -34.50
N THR A 13 -83.37 -50.55 -35.47
CA THR A 13 -82.04 -50.89 -36.01
C THR A 13 -81.40 -49.72 -36.74
N GLY A 14 -82.17 -48.90 -37.46
CA GLY A 14 -81.69 -47.66 -38.07
C GLY A 14 -81.19 -46.65 -37.03
N TYR A 15 -81.96 -46.47 -35.95
CA TYR A 15 -81.59 -45.61 -34.82
C TYR A 15 -80.32 -46.12 -34.13
N ASP A 16 -80.23 -47.42 -33.85
CA ASP A 16 -79.04 -48.05 -33.27
C ASP A 16 -77.80 -47.84 -34.15
N VAL A 17 -77.93 -47.97 -35.48
CA VAL A 17 -76.83 -47.72 -36.41
C VAL A 17 -76.39 -46.25 -36.40
N THR A 18 -77.32 -45.30 -36.34
CA THR A 18 -76.99 -43.86 -36.28
C THR A 18 -76.34 -43.47 -34.96
N LEU A 19 -76.86 -43.97 -33.83
CA LEU A 19 -76.30 -43.78 -32.50
C LEU A 19 -74.89 -44.37 -32.43
N GLN A 20 -74.70 -45.59 -32.95
CA GLN A 20 -73.41 -46.25 -32.98
C GLN A 20 -72.41 -45.51 -33.90
N ARG A 21 -72.86 -44.89 -34.99
CA ARG A 21 -72.00 -44.01 -35.81
C ARG A 21 -71.58 -42.76 -35.03
N GLN A 22 -72.50 -42.14 -34.30
CA GLN A 22 -72.23 -40.96 -33.49
C GLN A 22 -71.23 -41.26 -32.37
N ILE A 23 -71.45 -42.33 -31.61
CA ILE A 23 -70.52 -42.79 -30.57
C ILE A 23 -69.13 -43.04 -31.17
N ARG A 24 -69.03 -43.69 -32.33
CA ARG A 24 -67.75 -43.92 -33.02
C ARG A 24 -67.09 -42.63 -33.54
N SER A 25 -67.85 -41.59 -33.90
CA SER A 25 -67.26 -40.29 -34.26
C SER A 25 -66.76 -39.54 -33.03
N GLU A 26 -67.52 -39.58 -31.94
CA GLU A 26 -67.13 -38.97 -30.65
C GLU A 26 -65.90 -39.66 -30.09
N GLU A 27 -65.84 -40.99 -30.09
CA GLU A 27 -64.65 -41.73 -29.68
C GLU A 27 -63.42 -41.41 -30.55
N ARG A 28 -63.60 -41.17 -31.85
CA ARG A 28 -62.51 -40.76 -32.75
C ARG A 28 -62.03 -39.35 -32.42
N ALA A 29 -62.96 -38.42 -32.17
CA ALA A 29 -62.62 -37.06 -31.75
C ALA A 29 -61.87 -37.06 -30.42
N TRP A 30 -62.37 -37.81 -29.43
CA TRP A 30 -61.76 -37.90 -28.10
C TRP A 30 -60.35 -38.52 -28.15
N ARG A 31 -60.15 -39.56 -28.98
CA ARG A 31 -58.81 -40.12 -29.23
C ARG A 31 -57.88 -39.14 -29.93
N ALA A 32 -58.39 -38.33 -30.85
CA ALA A 32 -57.59 -37.30 -31.52
C ALA A 32 -57.16 -36.19 -30.55
N GLU A 33 -58.08 -35.75 -29.68
CA GLU A 33 -57.79 -34.77 -28.62
C GLU A 33 -56.81 -35.30 -27.58
N ASP A 34 -56.99 -36.53 -27.09
CA ASP A 34 -56.06 -37.19 -26.16
C ASP A 34 -54.66 -37.35 -26.77
N LEU A 35 -54.57 -37.72 -28.06
CA LEU A 35 -53.29 -37.76 -28.78
C LEU A 35 -52.64 -36.38 -28.89
N ALA A 36 -53.41 -35.33 -29.23
CA ALA A 36 -52.92 -33.96 -29.31
C ALA A 36 -52.45 -33.44 -27.93
N TYR A 37 -53.20 -33.72 -26.88
CA TYR A 37 -52.86 -33.39 -25.50
C TYR A 37 -51.53 -34.04 -25.08
N ARG A 38 -51.34 -35.34 -25.34
CA ARG A 38 -50.07 -36.03 -25.04
C ARG A 38 -48.89 -35.49 -25.86
N GLN A 39 -49.14 -35.09 -27.10
CA GLN A 39 -48.11 -34.43 -27.92
C GLN A 39 -47.70 -33.10 -27.29
N HIS A 40 -48.67 -32.30 -26.85
CA HIS A 40 -48.45 -31.04 -26.18
C HIS A 40 -47.69 -31.22 -24.85
N GLU A 41 -48.07 -32.18 -24.01
CA GLU A 41 -47.33 -32.50 -22.76
C GLU A 41 -45.88 -32.88 -23.03
N ARG A 42 -45.62 -33.67 -24.07
CA ARG A 42 -44.23 -34.01 -24.46
C ARG A 42 -43.45 -32.79 -24.93
N GLU A 43 -44.11 -31.85 -25.59
CA GLU A 43 -43.49 -30.61 -26.04
C GLU A 43 -43.17 -29.69 -24.86
N LEU A 44 -44.12 -29.51 -23.93
CA LEU A 44 -43.89 -28.79 -22.68
C LEU A 44 -42.75 -29.41 -21.87
N ALA A 45 -42.73 -30.74 -21.71
CA ALA A 45 -41.66 -31.43 -21.00
C ALA A 45 -40.27 -31.22 -21.67
N ARG A 46 -40.21 -31.12 -23.00
CA ARG A 46 -38.96 -30.79 -23.71
C ARG A 46 -38.54 -29.34 -23.48
N GLN A 47 -39.50 -28.40 -23.50
CA GLN A 47 -39.24 -26.99 -23.24
C GLN A 47 -38.75 -26.77 -21.80
N GLU A 48 -39.38 -27.42 -20.83
CA GLU A 48 -38.93 -27.39 -19.43
C GLU A 48 -37.51 -27.95 -19.30
N GLN A 49 -37.20 -29.07 -19.96
CA GLN A 49 -35.84 -29.62 -19.97
C GLN A 49 -34.83 -28.65 -20.59
N GLN A 50 -35.18 -27.99 -21.70
CA GLN A 50 -34.33 -26.98 -22.33
C GLN A 50 -34.09 -25.80 -21.40
N PHE A 51 -35.14 -25.27 -20.77
CA PHE A 51 -35.05 -24.19 -19.80
C PHE A 51 -34.13 -24.55 -18.63
N MET A 52 -34.29 -25.75 -18.05
CA MET A 52 -33.44 -26.22 -16.96
C MET A 52 -31.97 -26.37 -17.37
N LEU A 53 -31.70 -26.77 -18.62
CA LEU A 53 -30.33 -26.86 -19.14
C LEU A 53 -29.71 -25.46 -19.33
N GLU A 54 -30.48 -24.51 -19.85
CA GLU A 54 -30.07 -23.11 -20.01
C GLU A 54 -29.79 -22.45 -18.66
N GLU A 55 -30.65 -22.69 -17.66
CA GLU A 55 -30.45 -22.17 -16.30
C GLU A 55 -29.15 -22.72 -15.67
N ARG A 56 -28.89 -24.03 -15.82
CA ARG A 56 -27.63 -24.63 -15.35
C ARG A 56 -26.41 -24.02 -16.02
N ALA A 57 -26.47 -23.80 -17.34
CA ALA A 57 -25.39 -23.17 -18.08
C ALA A 57 -25.16 -21.70 -17.64
N PHE A 58 -26.25 -20.98 -17.39
CA PHE A 58 -26.20 -19.61 -16.88
C PHE A 58 -25.59 -19.54 -15.47
N LEU A 59 -26.02 -20.41 -14.55
CA LEU A 59 -25.46 -20.49 -13.20
C LEU A 59 -23.98 -20.85 -13.21
N ALA A 60 -23.56 -21.81 -14.04
CA ALA A 60 -22.15 -22.16 -14.20
C ALA A 60 -21.31 -20.96 -14.66
N THR A 61 -21.85 -20.15 -15.59
CA THR A 61 -21.20 -18.92 -16.08
C THR A 61 -21.10 -17.87 -14.97
N GLN A 62 -22.16 -17.66 -14.18
CA GLN A 62 -22.14 -16.71 -13.06
C GLN A 62 -21.12 -17.10 -11.99
N ILE A 63 -21.05 -18.38 -11.63
CA ILE A 63 -20.08 -18.89 -10.66
C ILE A 63 -18.65 -18.60 -11.16
N GLN A 64 -18.38 -18.86 -12.45
CA GLN A 64 -17.07 -18.56 -13.04
C GLN A 64 -16.74 -17.07 -13.01
N GLN A 65 -17.70 -16.19 -13.32
CA GLN A 65 -17.52 -14.74 -13.22
C GLN A 65 -17.25 -14.29 -11.78
N ALA A 66 -18.01 -14.80 -10.81
CA ALA A 66 -17.81 -14.50 -9.39
C ALA A 66 -16.41 -14.93 -8.91
N HIS A 67 -15.88 -16.06 -9.38
CA HIS A 67 -14.50 -16.46 -9.10
C HIS A 67 -13.47 -15.49 -9.66
N LEU A 68 -13.67 -15.00 -10.89
CA LEU A 68 -12.79 -14.00 -11.50
C LEU A 68 -12.84 -12.67 -10.72
N ASP A 69 -14.03 -12.20 -10.36
CA ASP A 69 -14.17 -10.95 -9.62
C ASP A 69 -13.59 -11.03 -8.20
N ASN A 70 -13.76 -12.17 -7.52
CA ASN A 70 -13.10 -12.44 -6.25
C ASN A 70 -11.57 -12.42 -6.39
N ALA A 71 -11.03 -13.04 -7.44
CA ALA A 71 -9.59 -13.04 -7.70
C ALA A 71 -9.06 -11.63 -8.01
N ARG A 72 -9.79 -10.82 -8.79
CA ARG A 72 -9.48 -9.40 -9.02
C ARG A 72 -9.51 -8.59 -7.73
N ALA A 73 -10.52 -8.79 -6.88
CA ALA A 73 -10.61 -8.10 -5.60
C ALA A 73 -9.42 -8.42 -4.68
N LEU A 74 -8.95 -9.67 -4.67
CA LEU A 74 -7.74 -10.07 -3.94
C LEU A 74 -6.49 -9.41 -4.52
N TRP A 75 -6.35 -9.42 -5.85
CA TRP A 75 -5.25 -8.75 -6.54
C TRP A 75 -5.20 -7.26 -6.17
N GLN A 76 -6.32 -6.55 -6.23
CA GLN A 76 -6.41 -5.14 -5.86
C GLN A 76 -5.97 -4.88 -4.41
N ARG A 77 -6.29 -5.78 -3.47
CA ARG A 77 -5.81 -5.67 -2.09
C ARG A 77 -4.29 -5.80 -2.00
N PHE A 78 -3.68 -6.73 -2.74
CA PHE A 78 -2.23 -6.86 -2.79
C PHE A 78 -1.56 -5.65 -3.42
N VAL A 79 -2.09 -5.13 -4.52
CA VAL A 79 -1.58 -3.92 -5.19
C VAL A 79 -1.68 -2.70 -4.27
N ASN A 80 -2.83 -2.50 -3.62
CA ASN A 80 -3.04 -1.39 -2.70
C ASN A 80 -2.10 -1.47 -1.49
N ARG A 81 -1.88 -2.67 -0.95
CA ARG A 81 -0.90 -2.89 0.11
C ARG A 81 0.52 -2.54 -0.34
N ASN A 82 0.97 -3.07 -1.48
CA ASN A 82 2.30 -2.77 -2.02
C ASN A 82 2.46 -1.26 -2.25
N ARG A 83 1.42 -0.57 -2.75
CA ARG A 83 1.44 0.88 -2.97
C ARG A 83 1.57 1.65 -1.66
N ALA A 84 0.84 1.24 -0.62
CA ALA A 84 0.94 1.84 0.71
C ALA A 84 2.34 1.65 1.30
N GLU A 85 2.90 0.44 1.25
CA GLU A 85 4.26 0.14 1.72
C GLU A 85 5.31 0.98 0.96
N VAL A 86 5.18 1.10 -0.36
CA VAL A 86 6.03 1.96 -1.18
C VAL A 86 5.95 3.42 -0.75
N GLN A 87 4.74 3.95 -0.54
CA GLN A 87 4.52 5.33 -0.14
C GLN A 87 5.12 5.61 1.24
N GLU A 88 4.92 4.71 2.20
CA GLU A 88 5.46 4.83 3.55
C GLU A 88 6.99 4.90 3.54
N LYS A 89 7.65 3.94 2.88
CA LYS A 89 9.13 3.96 2.78
C LYS A 89 9.62 5.19 2.01
N ALA A 90 8.90 5.64 0.98
CA ALA A 90 9.24 6.86 0.25
C ALA A 90 9.14 8.11 1.13
N GLU A 91 8.13 8.22 1.98
CA GLU A 91 7.99 9.31 2.95
C GLU A 91 9.10 9.29 4.00
N GLN A 92 9.46 8.12 4.52
CA GLN A 92 10.58 7.96 5.44
C GLN A 92 11.90 8.45 4.80
N LEU A 93 12.15 8.10 3.53
CA LEU A 93 13.37 8.54 2.82
C LEU A 93 13.39 10.04 2.53
N LYS A 94 12.24 10.62 2.20
CA LYS A 94 12.12 12.07 2.02
C LYS A 94 12.37 12.82 3.32
N ALA A 95 11.81 12.34 4.44
CA ALA A 95 12.04 12.95 5.75
C ALA A 95 13.52 12.86 6.16
N LEU A 96 14.14 11.68 6.01
CA LEU A 96 15.54 11.48 6.36
C LEU A 96 16.48 12.34 5.50
N SER A 97 16.28 12.37 4.18
CA SER A 97 17.08 13.19 3.28
C SER A 97 16.88 14.70 3.51
N ALA A 98 15.66 15.15 3.83
CA ALA A 98 15.41 16.55 4.16
C ALA A 98 16.13 16.97 5.45
N LEU A 99 16.08 16.14 6.50
CA LEU A 99 16.79 16.42 7.76
C LEU A 99 18.31 16.43 7.58
N ALA A 100 18.85 15.44 6.86
CA ALA A 100 20.27 15.38 6.54
C ALA A 100 20.74 16.60 5.74
N ALA A 101 19.96 17.03 4.75
CA ALA A 101 20.26 18.22 3.95
C ALA A 101 20.23 19.51 4.80
N LEU A 102 19.30 19.63 5.74
CA LEU A 102 19.26 20.77 6.66
C LEU A 102 20.49 20.80 7.58
N LEU A 103 20.88 19.66 8.17
CA LEU A 103 22.07 19.58 9.01
C LEU A 103 23.35 19.92 8.23
N ALA A 104 23.50 19.36 7.03
CA ALA A 104 24.62 19.68 6.14
C ALA A 104 24.64 21.16 5.74
N GLY A 105 23.49 21.73 5.38
CA GLY A 105 23.35 23.14 5.02
C GLY A 105 23.69 24.07 6.19
N PHE A 106 23.19 23.80 7.39
CA PHE A 106 23.54 24.57 8.58
C PHE A 106 25.03 24.48 8.91
N ALA A 107 25.64 23.29 8.81
CA ALA A 107 27.08 23.13 9.03
C ALA A 107 27.90 23.91 7.99
N LEU A 108 27.50 23.90 6.72
CA LEU A 108 28.20 24.59 5.63
C LEU A 108 28.08 26.11 5.72
N VAL A 109 26.87 26.66 5.94
CA VAL A 109 26.66 28.12 6.07
C VAL A 109 27.53 28.68 7.20
N ARG A 110 27.62 27.95 8.31
CA ARG A 110 28.49 28.30 9.45
C ARG A 110 29.96 28.35 9.06
N TYR A 111 30.42 27.39 8.26
CA TYR A 111 31.80 27.35 7.79
C TYR A 111 32.12 28.47 6.79
N VAL A 112 31.21 28.75 5.85
CA VAL A 112 31.40 29.78 4.82
C VAL A 112 31.39 31.17 5.43
N GLU A 113 30.48 31.46 6.37
CA GLU A 113 30.45 32.74 7.08
C GLU A 113 31.80 33.03 7.76
N HIS A 114 32.47 31.99 8.27
CA HIS A 114 33.80 32.11 8.85
C HIS A 114 34.88 32.48 7.80
N ARG A 115 34.85 31.85 6.61
CA ARG A 115 35.86 32.05 5.54
C ARG A 115 35.76 33.41 4.86
N VAL A 116 34.56 33.91 4.57
CA VAL A 116 34.38 35.16 3.79
C VAL A 116 34.93 36.38 4.52
N ARG A 117 34.90 36.42 5.86
CA ARG A 117 35.45 37.55 6.63
C ARG A 117 36.98 37.56 6.76
N VAL A 118 37.63 36.38 6.82
CA VAL A 118 39.10 36.31 6.91
C VAL A 118 39.79 36.91 5.68
N LEU A 119 39.14 36.84 4.50
CA LEU A 119 39.65 37.45 3.27
C LEU A 119 39.29 38.94 3.15
N GLY A 120 38.24 39.41 3.83
CA GLY A 120 37.77 40.80 3.77
C GLY A 120 38.58 41.77 4.64
N THR A 121 39.26 41.31 5.68
CA THR A 121 40.05 42.18 6.58
C THR A 121 41.42 42.59 6.00
N HIS A 122 41.81 42.05 4.85
CA HIS A 122 43.06 42.41 4.17
C HIS A 122 42.87 43.33 2.97
N ALA A 123 41.63 43.69 2.62
CA ALA A 123 41.35 44.56 1.51
C ALA A 123 40.64 45.83 2.00
N VAL A 124 41.25 46.97 1.66
CA VAL A 124 40.65 48.30 1.64
C VAL A 124 40.66 49.05 2.97
N HIS A 125 41.82 49.61 3.26
CA HIS A 125 41.94 50.87 3.98
C HIS A 125 41.39 51.95 3.03
N ASP A 126 40.08 52.20 3.02
CA ASP A 126 39.47 53.34 2.31
C ASP A 126 39.32 54.51 3.29
N PRO A 127 40.18 55.53 3.23
CA PRO A 127 39.99 56.76 3.97
C PRO A 127 39.05 57.67 3.17
N CYS A 128 37.74 57.52 3.32
CA CYS A 128 36.73 58.58 3.08
C CYS A 128 35.32 57.97 3.02
N ALA A 129 34.54 58.04 4.10
CA ALA A 129 33.08 57.98 4.01
C ALA A 129 32.43 58.57 5.28
N ASP A 130 32.40 59.89 5.34
CA ASP A 130 31.41 60.66 6.09
C ASP A 130 30.05 60.51 5.36
N ASP A 131 29.13 59.67 5.86
CA ASP A 131 27.70 59.97 5.71
C ASP A 131 26.84 59.26 6.78
N ASN A 132 25.97 60.06 7.38
CA ASN A 132 25.35 59.87 8.67
C ASN A 132 23.95 59.24 8.55
N ARG A 133 23.83 58.10 7.84
CA ARG A 133 22.57 57.35 7.74
C ARG A 133 22.54 56.13 8.66
N ARG A 134 22.09 56.39 9.90
CA ARG A 134 21.64 55.38 10.87
C ARG A 134 20.36 54.70 10.36
N TYR A 135 20.51 53.62 9.61
CA TYR A 135 19.51 52.55 9.71
C TYR A 135 19.98 51.59 10.80
N PRO A 136 19.13 51.23 11.77
CA PRO A 136 19.41 50.08 12.64
C PRO A 136 19.38 48.87 11.73
N LYS A 137 20.55 48.49 11.21
CA LYS A 137 20.73 47.16 10.66
C LYS A 137 20.51 46.21 11.83
N CYS A 138 19.30 45.67 11.95
CA CYS A 138 19.06 44.39 12.61
C CYS A 138 19.79 43.34 11.76
N SER A 139 21.13 43.41 11.78
CA SER A 139 22.00 42.45 11.14
C SER A 139 21.76 41.14 11.86
N PHE A 140 21.10 40.25 11.14
CA PHE A 140 21.07 38.83 11.36
C PHE A 140 22.40 38.37 11.95
N LEU A 141 22.40 38.10 13.27
CA LEU A 141 23.46 37.53 14.10
C LEU A 141 24.81 37.41 13.36
N GLU A 142 25.53 38.52 13.25
CA GLU A 142 26.73 38.58 12.44
C GLU A 142 27.89 37.94 13.24
N PHE A 143 28.37 36.76 12.84
CA PHE A 143 29.42 36.04 13.57
C PHE A 143 30.80 36.59 13.18
N GLN A 144 31.24 37.67 13.83
CA GLN A 144 32.61 38.16 13.67
C GLN A 144 33.55 37.37 14.59
N PHE A 145 34.61 36.80 14.01
CA PHE A 145 35.65 36.09 14.74
C PHE A 145 36.96 36.87 14.60
N VAL A 146 37.50 37.36 15.71
CA VAL A 146 38.84 37.94 15.77
C VAL A 146 39.76 36.87 16.34
N VAL A 147 40.71 36.38 15.54
CA VAL A 147 41.66 35.34 15.97
C VAL A 147 42.83 36.02 16.66
N ASP A 148 42.83 36.00 17.99
CA ASP A 148 43.93 36.52 18.79
C ASP A 148 45.16 35.59 18.73
N ALA A 149 46.36 36.15 18.85
CA ALA A 149 47.63 35.41 18.79
C ALA A 149 47.76 34.30 19.85
N ASN A 150 47.00 34.40 20.95
CA ASN A 150 46.96 33.43 22.05
C ASN A 150 45.96 32.28 21.84
N TYR A 151 45.33 32.20 20.67
CA TYR A 151 44.33 31.17 20.38
C TYR A 151 44.96 29.77 20.28
N ASN A 152 44.29 28.76 20.85
CA ASN A 152 44.75 27.38 20.75
C ASN A 152 44.65 26.90 19.29
N ARG A 153 45.81 26.83 18.62
CA ARG A 153 45.94 26.48 17.20
C ARG A 153 45.32 25.13 16.84
N ALA A 154 45.09 24.25 17.81
CA ALA A 154 44.47 22.94 17.60
C ALA A 154 42.93 22.98 17.42
N LEU A 155 42.23 24.00 17.92
CA LEU A 155 40.75 24.07 17.85
C LEU A 155 40.22 24.33 16.43
N LEU A 156 40.91 25.17 15.66
CA LEU A 156 40.55 25.48 14.27
C LEU A 156 40.57 24.26 13.34
N PRO A 157 41.66 23.45 13.28
CA PRO A 157 41.68 22.26 12.44
C PRO A 157 40.69 21.20 12.93
N LEU A 158 40.46 21.10 14.25
CA LEU A 158 39.45 20.19 14.80
C LEU A 158 38.03 20.58 14.34
N PHE A 159 37.68 21.86 14.42
CA PHE A 159 36.39 22.38 13.93
C PHE A 159 36.22 22.17 12.42
N ALA A 160 37.26 22.41 11.63
CA ALA A 160 37.23 22.16 10.19
C ALA A 160 37.05 20.66 9.89
N LEU A 161 37.75 19.78 10.61
CA LEU A 161 37.64 18.33 10.45
C LEU A 161 36.24 17.83 10.82
N THR A 162 35.68 18.24 11.97
CA THR A 162 34.34 17.83 12.39
C THR A 162 33.27 18.34 11.43
N THR A 163 33.42 19.57 10.92
CA THR A 163 32.53 20.11 9.89
C THR A 163 32.61 19.29 8.60
N SER A 164 33.82 18.97 8.12
CA SER A 164 34.01 18.19 6.90
C SER A 164 33.41 16.78 7.02
N ILE A 165 33.59 16.13 8.17
CA ILE A 165 33.00 14.81 8.44
C ILE A 165 31.48 14.91 8.46
N THR A 166 30.93 15.90 9.17
CA THR A 166 29.48 16.11 9.26
C THR A 166 28.88 16.29 7.87
N VAL A 167 29.39 17.24 7.09
CA VAL A 167 28.87 17.51 5.73
C VAL A 167 29.05 16.30 4.82
N GLY A 168 30.22 15.65 4.84
CA GLY A 168 30.49 14.49 3.97
C GLY A 168 29.55 13.31 4.25
N VAL A 169 29.34 13.00 5.53
CA VAL A 169 28.47 11.89 5.97
C VAL A 169 27.00 12.19 5.68
N GLU A 170 26.54 13.41 5.96
CA GLU A 170 25.15 13.83 5.70
C GLU A 170 24.85 13.88 4.19
N VAL A 171 25.76 14.41 3.37
CA VAL A 171 25.60 14.42 1.91
C VAL A 171 25.57 12.99 1.37
N ALA A 172 26.43 12.09 1.85
CA ALA A 172 26.39 10.68 1.46
C ALA A 172 25.03 10.04 1.82
N ALA A 173 24.49 10.32 3.00
CA ALA A 173 23.17 9.84 3.41
C ALA A 173 22.05 10.37 2.49
N VAL A 174 22.06 11.66 2.14
CA VAL A 174 21.10 12.28 1.20
C VAL A 174 21.17 11.62 -0.17
N VAL A 175 22.38 11.40 -0.70
CA VAL A 175 22.58 10.78 -2.01
C VAL A 175 22.05 9.34 -2.02
N LEU A 176 22.38 8.55 -1.01
CA LEU A 176 21.87 7.17 -0.88
C LEU A 176 20.33 7.13 -0.79
N CYS A 177 19.73 7.99 0.02
CA CYS A 177 18.27 8.09 0.13
C CYS A 177 17.63 8.49 -1.21
N SER A 178 18.25 9.41 -1.94
CA SER A 178 17.77 9.90 -3.25
C SER A 178 17.85 8.82 -4.32
N LEU A 179 18.96 8.08 -4.39
CA LEU A 179 19.13 6.95 -5.31
C LEU A 179 18.14 5.82 -5.00
N MET A 180 17.93 5.54 -3.71
CA MET A 180 16.96 4.52 -3.29
C MET A 180 15.53 4.94 -3.62
N LEU A 181 15.15 6.19 -3.37
CA LEU A 181 13.85 6.74 -3.75
C LEU A 181 13.63 6.64 -5.27
N ALA A 182 14.64 6.99 -6.08
CA ALA A 182 14.57 6.83 -7.53
C ALA A 182 14.38 5.36 -7.95
N SER A 183 15.07 4.42 -7.29
CA SER A 183 14.92 2.99 -7.55
C SER A 183 13.49 2.49 -7.24
N ILE A 184 12.92 2.90 -6.11
CA ILE A 184 11.55 2.54 -5.70
C ILE A 184 10.54 3.12 -6.67
N MET A 185 10.68 4.39 -7.06
CA MET A 185 9.75 5.03 -8.01
C MET A 185 9.80 4.38 -9.40
N ARG A 186 10.97 3.91 -9.84
CA ARG A 186 11.10 3.17 -11.11
C ARG A 186 10.40 1.82 -11.05
N ILE A 187 10.53 1.11 -9.93
CA ILE A 187 9.98 -0.24 -9.76
C ILE A 187 8.50 -0.21 -9.37
N GLY A 188 8.06 0.82 -8.67
CA GLY A 188 6.67 1.11 -8.34
C GLY A 188 5.76 1.04 -9.57
N LYS A 189 6.24 1.51 -10.71
CA LYS A 189 5.52 1.45 -12.00
C LYS A 189 5.39 0.04 -12.56
N MET A 190 6.29 -0.88 -12.20
CA MET A 190 6.29 -2.26 -12.70
C MET A 190 5.36 -3.19 -11.91
N TYR A 191 4.97 -2.84 -10.67
CA TYR A 191 4.05 -3.66 -9.86
C TYR A 191 2.58 -3.62 -10.32
N VAL A 192 2.26 -2.72 -11.25
CA VAL A 192 0.93 -2.63 -11.87
C VAL A 192 1.09 -3.05 -13.33
N ASN A 193 1.54 -4.29 -13.53
CA ASN A 193 1.65 -4.86 -14.87
C ASN A 193 0.51 -5.86 -15.09
N GLU A 194 -0.21 -5.71 -16.20
CA GLU A 194 -1.32 -6.60 -16.59
C GLU A 194 -0.87 -8.06 -16.71
N GLN A 195 0.39 -8.28 -17.09
CA GLN A 195 0.95 -9.63 -17.19
C GLN A 195 1.04 -10.34 -15.83
N GLU A 196 1.41 -9.60 -14.76
CA GLU A 196 1.49 -10.19 -13.41
C GLU A 196 0.09 -10.44 -12.83
N GLU A 197 -0.87 -9.59 -13.18
CA GLU A 197 -2.28 -9.84 -12.87
C GLU A 197 -2.77 -11.12 -13.55
N ALA A 198 -2.51 -11.30 -14.86
CA ALA A 198 -2.90 -12.50 -15.58
C ALA A 198 -2.28 -13.77 -14.99
N GLU A 199 -0.99 -13.75 -14.64
CA GLU A 199 -0.33 -14.86 -13.96
C GLU A 199 -0.93 -15.16 -12.57
N PHE A 200 -1.25 -14.11 -11.81
CA PHE A 200 -1.89 -14.26 -10.50
C PHE A 200 -3.28 -14.88 -10.63
N MET A 201 -4.08 -14.41 -11.58
CA MET A 201 -5.42 -14.93 -11.88
C MET A 201 -5.37 -16.40 -12.28
N HIS A 202 -4.39 -16.80 -13.10
CA HIS A 202 -4.15 -18.20 -13.45
C HIS A 202 -3.79 -19.05 -12.21
N ARG A 203 -2.96 -18.54 -11.30
CA ARG A 203 -2.65 -19.23 -10.03
C ARG A 203 -3.87 -19.33 -9.10
N CYS A 204 -4.76 -18.34 -9.09
CA CYS A 204 -6.03 -18.39 -8.37
C CYS A 204 -6.96 -19.48 -8.90
N GLN A 205 -6.96 -19.72 -10.23
CA GLN A 205 -7.70 -20.84 -10.81
C GLN A 205 -7.13 -22.19 -10.39
N ILE A 206 -5.80 -22.33 -10.39
CA ILE A 206 -5.12 -23.53 -9.89
C ILE A 206 -5.37 -23.73 -8.38
N PHE A 207 -5.49 -22.66 -7.60
CA PHE A 207 -5.77 -22.75 -6.17
C PHE A 207 -7.08 -23.48 -5.87
N ILE A 208 -8.11 -23.28 -6.69
CA ILE A 208 -9.41 -23.96 -6.53
C ILE A 208 -9.21 -25.49 -6.59
N THR A 209 -8.23 -25.97 -7.36
CA THR A 209 -7.96 -27.41 -7.49
C THR A 209 -6.90 -27.92 -6.51
N GLN A 210 -5.90 -27.11 -6.14
CA GLN A 210 -4.74 -27.53 -5.36
C GLN A 210 -4.74 -27.06 -3.90
N TYR A 211 -5.70 -26.23 -3.47
CA TYR A 211 -5.83 -25.68 -2.11
C TYR A 211 -4.55 -25.02 -1.54
N ARG A 212 -3.64 -24.53 -2.40
CA ARG A 212 -2.46 -23.73 -2.02
C ARG A 212 -2.67 -22.23 -2.25
N PRO A 213 -2.70 -21.38 -1.21
CA PRO A 213 -3.06 -19.97 -1.36
C PRO A 213 -2.13 -19.26 -2.36
N PRO A 214 -2.68 -18.56 -3.36
CA PRO A 214 -1.89 -17.88 -4.37
C PRO A 214 -1.23 -16.66 -3.72
N ALA A 215 0.09 -16.56 -3.85
CA ALA A 215 0.86 -15.37 -3.50
C ALA A 215 1.50 -14.79 -4.76
N PRO A 216 1.51 -13.45 -4.91
CA PRO A 216 2.25 -12.82 -6.00
C PRO A 216 3.74 -13.16 -5.88
N SER A 217 4.39 -13.45 -7.01
CA SER A 217 5.82 -13.82 -7.04
C SER A 217 6.74 -12.64 -6.67
N ARG A 218 6.30 -11.41 -6.95
CA ARG A 218 7.04 -10.19 -6.65
C ARG A 218 6.24 -9.35 -5.67
N THR A 219 6.74 -9.26 -4.44
CA THR A 219 6.24 -8.32 -3.44
C THR A 219 7.26 -7.21 -3.26
N PHE A 220 6.78 -6.00 -2.95
CA PHE A 220 7.66 -4.88 -2.65
C PHE A 220 8.56 -5.18 -1.45
N SER A 221 8.00 -5.78 -0.40
CA SER A 221 8.75 -6.16 0.80
C SER A 221 9.91 -7.13 0.50
N ALA A 222 9.74 -8.11 -0.42
CA ALA A 222 10.84 -8.98 -0.82
C ALA A 222 11.93 -8.24 -1.62
N TYR A 223 11.53 -7.32 -2.51
CA TYR A 223 12.47 -6.47 -3.23
C TYR A 223 13.27 -5.57 -2.27
N TRP A 224 12.56 -4.93 -1.33
CA TRP A 224 13.15 -4.05 -0.33
C TRP A 224 14.17 -4.81 0.53
N ALA A 225 13.79 -5.96 1.08
CA ALA A 225 14.66 -6.80 1.90
C ALA A 225 15.96 -7.19 1.16
N HIS A 226 15.85 -7.55 -0.12
CA HIS A 226 17.02 -7.99 -0.89
C HIS A 226 17.94 -6.84 -1.34
N ARG A 227 17.38 -5.69 -1.73
CA ARG A 227 18.14 -4.63 -2.41
C ARG A 227 18.32 -3.36 -1.58
N CYS A 228 17.27 -2.95 -0.87
CA CYS A 228 17.22 -1.64 -0.24
C CYS A 228 17.60 -1.69 1.23
N GLU A 229 17.33 -2.79 1.95
CA GLU A 229 17.50 -2.88 3.40
C GLU A 229 18.94 -2.57 3.84
N LYS A 230 19.93 -3.15 3.16
CA LYS A 230 21.34 -2.91 3.48
C LYS A 230 21.75 -1.46 3.24
N GLU A 231 21.35 -0.89 2.10
CA GLU A 231 21.68 0.49 1.74
C GLU A 231 20.96 1.49 2.66
N TRP A 232 19.70 1.22 2.99
CA TRP A 232 18.93 1.98 3.96
C TRP A 232 19.59 1.98 5.33
N SER A 233 19.99 0.80 5.83
CA SER A 233 20.68 0.69 7.13
C SER A 233 22.00 1.46 7.12
N THR A 234 22.69 1.51 5.98
CA THR A 234 23.95 2.26 5.82
C THR A 234 23.68 3.76 5.81
N ALA A 235 22.69 4.23 5.06
CA ALA A 235 22.28 5.63 5.03
C ALA A 235 21.83 6.12 6.41
N PHE A 236 21.04 5.30 7.13
CA PHE A 236 20.60 5.61 8.48
C PHE A 236 21.76 5.67 9.48
N ARG A 237 22.75 4.78 9.37
CA ARG A 237 23.98 4.83 10.19
C ARG A 237 24.81 6.07 9.89
N LEU A 238 24.96 6.44 8.62
CA LEU A 238 25.65 7.67 8.22
C LEU A 238 24.96 8.88 8.86
N PHE A 239 23.65 9.05 8.66
CA PHE A 239 22.87 10.10 9.32
C PHE A 239 23.03 10.10 10.86
N SER A 240 22.97 8.91 11.48
CA SER A 240 23.12 8.77 12.93
C SER A 240 24.53 9.13 13.43
N ILE A 241 25.57 9.02 12.60
CA ILE A 241 26.94 9.45 12.92
C ILE A 241 27.09 10.97 12.70
N GLY A 242 26.42 11.51 11.69
CA GLY A 242 26.44 12.94 11.36
C GLY A 242 25.88 13.82 12.48
N ALA A 243 24.76 13.43 13.09
CA ALA A 243 24.12 14.21 14.15
C ALA A 243 25.01 14.46 15.40
N PRO A 244 25.70 13.47 15.99
CA PRO A 244 26.69 13.69 17.04
C PRO A 244 27.84 14.60 16.61
N CYS A 245 28.38 14.41 15.39
CA CYS A 245 29.43 15.27 14.86
C CYS A 245 28.96 16.72 14.74
N PHE A 246 27.69 16.95 14.37
CA PHE A 246 27.08 18.27 14.33
C PHE A 246 27.01 18.94 15.72
N PHE A 247 26.60 18.21 16.77
CA PHE A 247 26.58 18.75 18.14
C PHE A 247 27.98 19.10 18.65
N ILE A 248 28.98 18.26 18.36
CA ILE A 248 30.39 18.56 18.66
C ILE A 248 30.82 19.83 17.91
N ASN A 249 30.42 19.96 16.65
CA ASN A 249 30.74 21.13 15.84
C ASN A 249 30.16 22.43 16.44
N LEU A 250 28.91 22.38 16.93
CA LEU A 250 28.27 23.53 17.62
C LEU A 250 28.95 23.86 18.95
N ALA A 251 29.39 22.85 19.71
CA ALA A 251 30.15 23.08 20.94
C ALA A 251 31.50 23.76 20.63
N LEU A 252 32.25 23.28 19.64
CA LEU A 252 33.50 23.88 19.18
C LEU A 252 33.29 25.31 18.67
N ALA A 253 32.22 25.56 17.91
CA ALA A 253 31.85 26.91 17.47
C ALA A 253 31.59 27.86 18.65
N GLY A 254 30.99 27.36 19.74
CA GLY A 254 30.81 28.11 20.99
C GLY A 254 32.15 28.51 21.61
N TRP A 255 33.11 27.59 21.69
CA TRP A 255 34.47 27.88 22.18
C TRP A 255 35.24 28.87 21.29
N ILE A 256 35.08 28.77 19.97
CA ILE A 256 35.66 29.74 19.03
C ILE A 256 35.03 31.12 19.24
N LYS A 257 33.70 31.19 19.38
CA LYS A 257 32.97 32.47 19.48
C LYS A 257 33.21 33.21 20.80
N PHE A 258 33.18 32.51 21.92
CA PHE A 258 33.26 33.12 23.25
C PHE A 258 34.68 33.15 23.82
N HIS A 259 35.71 32.95 22.99
CA HIS A 259 37.10 32.95 23.45
C HIS A 259 37.54 34.29 24.07
N GLN A 260 36.96 35.41 23.61
CA GLN A 260 37.28 36.76 24.10
C GLN A 260 36.49 37.16 25.35
N ALA A 261 35.50 36.37 25.75
CA ALA A 261 34.74 36.69 26.96
C ALA A 261 35.66 36.51 28.19
N PRO A 262 35.67 37.47 29.14
CA PRO A 262 36.54 37.39 30.32
C PRO A 262 36.20 36.19 31.22
N THR A 263 35.01 35.62 31.08
CA THR A 263 34.59 34.40 31.77
C THR A 263 34.18 33.31 30.75
N PRO A 264 34.69 32.07 30.87
CA PRO A 264 34.35 30.97 29.97
C PRO A 264 32.96 30.37 30.24
N THR A 265 32.12 31.06 31.01
CA THR A 265 30.80 30.59 31.45
C THR A 265 29.86 30.35 30.28
N ALA A 266 29.84 31.25 29.29
CA ALA A 266 28.99 31.12 28.10
C ALA A 266 29.38 29.90 27.24
N ALA A 267 30.67 29.70 26.96
CA ALA A 267 31.16 28.55 26.21
C ALA A 267 30.91 27.23 26.97
N GLY A 268 31.13 27.23 28.29
CA GLY A 268 30.82 26.10 29.17
C GLY A 268 29.34 25.73 29.13
N LEU A 269 28.44 26.71 29.26
CA LEU A 269 26.99 26.47 29.20
C LEU A 269 26.56 25.89 27.85
N VAL A 270 27.02 26.45 26.73
CA VAL A 270 26.72 25.90 25.39
C VAL A 270 27.20 24.45 25.28
N THR A 271 28.41 24.16 25.75
CA THR A 271 28.99 22.80 25.72
C THR A 271 28.18 21.83 26.59
N CYS A 272 27.76 22.25 27.79
CA CYS A 272 26.90 21.44 28.65
C CYS A 272 25.55 21.14 27.99
N CYS A 273 24.89 22.15 27.41
CA CYS A 273 23.62 21.96 26.70
C CYS A 273 23.78 21.02 25.50
N MET A 274 24.81 21.20 24.68
CA MET A 274 25.10 20.32 23.54
C MET A 274 25.48 18.90 23.99
N GLY A 275 26.21 18.77 25.09
CA GLY A 275 26.57 17.47 25.68
C GLY A 275 25.35 16.68 26.15
N ILE A 276 24.40 17.34 26.82
CA ILE A 276 23.12 16.71 27.22
C ILE A 276 22.32 16.29 26.00
N ALA A 277 22.21 17.17 24.98
CA ALA A 277 21.51 16.85 23.73
C ALA A 277 22.14 15.65 23.00
N LEU A 278 23.49 15.58 22.98
CA LEU A 278 24.23 14.46 22.39
C LEU A 278 24.00 13.16 23.17
N LEU A 279 24.05 13.18 24.50
CA LEU A 279 23.76 12.00 25.32
C LEU A 279 22.32 11.50 25.12
N TRP A 280 21.36 12.42 25.05
CA TRP A 280 19.96 12.11 24.77
C TRP A 280 19.77 11.52 23.37
N ASN A 281 20.45 12.09 22.38
CA ASN A 281 20.43 11.59 21.01
C ASN A 281 21.03 10.18 20.95
N LEU A 282 22.21 9.94 21.54
CA LEU A 282 22.83 8.62 21.62
C LEU A 282 21.95 7.60 22.36
N TYR A 283 21.31 8.00 23.46
CA TYR A 283 20.36 7.15 24.19
C TYR A 283 19.18 6.75 23.29
N THR A 284 18.58 7.72 22.60
CA THR A 284 17.45 7.51 21.70
C THR A 284 17.84 6.60 20.53
N HIS A 285 18.99 6.84 19.89
CA HIS A 285 19.50 5.99 18.82
C HIS A 285 19.84 4.57 19.29
N ARG A 286 20.41 4.39 20.49
CA ARG A 286 20.69 3.05 21.02
C ARG A 286 19.43 2.28 21.39
N LYS A 287 18.43 2.98 21.94
CA LYS A 287 17.14 2.39 22.32
C LYS A 287 16.33 1.99 21.08
N TRP A 288 16.11 2.92 20.16
CA TRP A 288 15.21 2.73 19.02
C TRP A 288 15.91 2.22 17.76
N GLY A 289 17.21 2.49 17.59
CA GLY A 289 17.94 2.09 16.40
C GLY A 289 18.01 0.59 16.20
N LYS A 290 17.97 -0.21 17.27
CA LYS A 290 17.89 -1.67 17.16
C LYS A 290 16.56 -2.12 16.56
N TYR A 291 15.44 -1.58 17.05
CA TYR A 291 14.10 -1.92 16.58
C TYR A 291 13.90 -1.48 15.13
N LEU A 292 14.29 -0.24 14.81
CA LEU A 292 14.21 0.28 13.44
C LEU A 292 15.02 -0.57 12.45
N LEU A 293 16.15 -1.13 12.87
CA LEU A 293 17.02 -1.96 12.01
C LEU A 293 16.70 -3.47 12.03
N GLN A 294 15.84 -3.97 12.92
CA GLN A 294 15.62 -5.42 13.09
C GLN A 294 14.31 -5.95 12.47
N ASP A 295 13.34 -5.10 12.15
CA ASP A 295 11.94 -5.56 12.08
C ASP A 295 11.49 -6.29 10.79
N GLU A 296 12.22 -6.31 9.68
CA GLU A 296 11.62 -6.90 8.45
C GLU A 296 12.14 -8.31 8.10
N ALA A 297 13.38 -8.65 8.45
CA ALA A 297 13.99 -9.92 8.02
C ALA A 297 13.59 -11.13 8.89
N ALA A 298 13.44 -10.92 10.21
CA ALA A 298 13.10 -12.00 11.14
C ALA A 298 11.61 -12.36 11.11
N GLU A 299 10.76 -11.37 10.84
CA GLU A 299 9.31 -11.52 10.82
C GLU A 299 8.84 -12.27 9.55
N GLN A 300 9.47 -12.07 8.39
CA GLN A 300 9.12 -12.81 7.17
C GLN A 300 9.40 -14.32 7.25
N VAL A 301 10.49 -14.74 7.91
CA VAL A 301 10.84 -16.16 8.05
C VAL A 301 9.89 -16.87 9.01
N THR A 302 9.42 -16.19 10.06
CA THR A 302 8.48 -16.74 11.04
C THR A 302 7.02 -16.74 10.54
N HIS A 303 6.60 -15.72 9.77
CA HIS A 303 5.24 -15.69 9.18
C HIS A 303 5.06 -16.59 7.96
N GLY A 304 6.13 -17.06 7.33
CA GLY A 304 6.04 -18.14 6.33
C GLY A 304 5.38 -19.42 6.90
N CYS A 305 5.46 -19.62 8.21
CA CYS A 305 4.86 -20.76 8.91
C CYS A 305 3.52 -20.42 9.61
N VAL A 306 3.37 -19.21 10.16
CA VAL A 306 2.19 -18.83 10.99
C VAL A 306 1.05 -18.18 10.20
N ARG A 307 1.35 -17.51 9.08
CA ARG A 307 0.35 -16.78 8.26
C ARG A 307 -0.50 -17.70 7.34
N ARG A 308 -0.59 -18.99 7.66
CA ARG A 308 -1.62 -19.90 7.10
C ARG A 308 -2.99 -19.73 7.76
N ARG A 309 -3.12 -19.06 8.91
CA ARG A 309 -4.40 -19.01 9.66
C ARG A 309 -5.29 -17.79 9.43
N MET A 310 -4.76 -16.65 8.96
CA MET A 310 -5.52 -15.39 8.97
C MET A 310 -6.18 -15.01 7.63
N PHE A 311 -6.15 -15.90 6.62
CA PHE A 311 -6.79 -15.67 5.31
C PHE A 311 -8.15 -16.37 5.14
N TYR A 312 -8.64 -17.07 6.15
CA TYR A 312 -9.93 -17.77 6.10
C TYR A 312 -11.01 -17.01 6.86
N GLN A 313 -11.32 -15.81 6.41
CA GLN A 313 -12.68 -15.29 6.60
C GLN A 313 -13.23 -14.92 5.22
N PHE A 314 -13.17 -15.90 4.32
CA PHE A 314 -14.03 -15.90 3.15
C PHE A 314 -15.43 -16.27 3.64
N PRO A 315 -16.47 -15.47 3.34
CA PRO A 315 -17.78 -16.07 3.18
C PRO A 315 -17.64 -17.01 1.98
N LEU A 316 -17.45 -18.30 2.26
CA LEU A 316 -17.58 -19.32 1.23
C LEU A 316 -18.96 -19.12 0.59
N PRO A 317 -19.09 -19.17 -0.74
CA PRO A 317 -20.40 -19.28 -1.36
C PRO A 317 -21.05 -20.52 -0.76
N VAL A 318 -22.21 -20.31 -0.15
CA VAL A 318 -23.10 -21.35 0.36
C VAL A 318 -23.16 -22.45 -0.70
N ALA A 319 -22.72 -23.66 -0.34
CA ALA A 319 -22.76 -24.79 -1.25
C ALA A 319 -24.20 -24.94 -1.77
N PRO A 320 -24.42 -24.93 -3.10
CA PRO A 320 -25.69 -25.33 -3.65
C PRO A 320 -25.71 -26.86 -3.54
N ASP A 321 -26.22 -27.37 -2.42
CA ASP A 321 -26.88 -28.67 -2.29
C ASP A 321 -27.08 -29.01 -0.81
N CYS A 322 -28.16 -28.46 -0.24
CA CYS A 322 -29.01 -29.15 0.72
C CYS A 322 -30.35 -28.40 0.79
N THR A 323 -31.32 -29.00 0.11
CA THR A 323 -32.70 -28.60 -0.16
C THR A 323 -33.59 -28.30 1.06
N CYS A 324 -34.51 -27.35 0.83
CA CYS A 324 -35.87 -27.25 1.41
C CYS A 324 -36.02 -26.96 2.92
N ILE A 325 -36.54 -25.77 3.26
CA ILE A 325 -37.94 -25.54 3.70
C ILE A 325 -38.15 -24.03 3.95
N MET A 326 -39.26 -23.53 3.43
CA MET A 326 -39.93 -22.25 3.65
C MET A 326 -39.35 -21.24 4.67
N GLY A 327 -39.21 -20.00 4.17
CA GLY A 327 -39.93 -18.88 4.77
C GLY A 327 -39.23 -18.10 5.88
N ARG A 328 -38.54 -17.02 5.51
CA ARG A 328 -38.84 -15.65 5.96
C ARG A 328 -37.83 -14.66 5.39
N LEU A 329 -38.38 -13.63 4.74
CA LEU A 329 -37.80 -12.29 4.67
C LEU A 329 -37.15 -11.94 6.02
N LEU A 330 -35.82 -11.81 6.04
CA LEU A 330 -35.13 -10.96 7.00
C LEU A 330 -34.25 -10.00 6.20
N VAL A 331 -34.87 -8.86 5.91
CA VAL A 331 -34.21 -7.59 5.63
C VAL A 331 -33.27 -7.33 6.81
N LEU A 332 -31.96 -7.45 6.59
CA LEU A 332 -30.96 -6.96 7.54
C LEU A 332 -30.77 -5.44 7.29
N PRO A 333 -30.88 -4.61 8.33
CA PRO A 333 -30.75 -3.17 8.21
C PRO A 333 -29.27 -2.76 8.08
N GLN A 334 -29.02 -1.80 7.21
CA GLN A 334 -27.77 -1.05 7.12
C GLN A 334 -27.51 -0.30 8.43
N PRO A 335 -26.29 -0.33 9.01
CA PRO A 335 -25.95 0.58 10.09
C PRO A 335 -25.63 1.97 9.52
N ILE A 336 -26.55 2.91 9.73
CA ILE A 336 -26.26 4.35 9.62
C ILE A 336 -25.47 4.73 10.88
N SER A 337 -24.17 4.91 10.75
CA SER A 337 -23.37 5.63 11.75
C SER A 337 -23.06 7.02 11.21
N GLY A 338 -23.95 7.96 11.53
CA GLY A 338 -23.63 9.37 11.63
C GLY A 338 -23.36 9.70 13.10
N CYS A 339 -22.14 10.13 13.40
CA CYS A 339 -21.82 10.90 14.59
C CYS A 339 -21.31 12.26 14.13
N LEU A 340 -22.15 13.28 14.36
CA LEU A 340 -21.72 14.63 14.71
C LEU A 340 -21.51 14.67 16.22
#